data_AF-A0A2W4RE36-F1
#
_entry.id   AF-A0A2W4RE36-F1
#
_cell.length_a   1.000
_cell.length_b   1.000
_cell.length_c   1.000
_cell.angle_alpha   90.00
_cell.angle_beta   90.00
_cell.angle_gamma   90.00
#
_symmetry.space_group_name_H-M   'P 1'
#
loop_
_entity.id
_entity.type
_entity.pdbx_description
1 polymer ?
#
loop_
_entity_poly.entity_id
_entity_poly.type
_entity_poly.pdbx_seq_one_letter_code
_entity_poly.pdbx_strand_id
1 'polypeptide(L)'
;MNIRKSILPALVMFAVLALPTPAFAVQGSMMTYVNAVLLSSTPQPSPATGLMWGGCMAYLANPITSFSNSPNCPDQWVSFSCDGTYATQSIAQMMVDQAQLAFATQQKVFVVVDDTKLENGYCTATRIDVWH
;
A
#
# COMPACT_ATOMS: atom_id res chain seq x y z
N MET A 1 59.52 -20.11 36.15
CA MET A 1 58.55 -20.35 37.23
C MET A 1 57.56 -19.18 37.28
N ASN A 2 56.29 -19.47 36.93
CA ASN A 2 55.03 -18.81 37.32
C ASN A 2 54.66 -17.37 36.89
N ILE A 3 53.79 -17.34 35.86
CA ILE A 3 52.58 -16.53 35.58
C ILE A 3 52.04 -15.64 36.73
N ARG A 4 51.64 -14.39 36.39
CA ARG A 4 50.36 -13.75 36.85
C ARG A 4 50.06 -12.40 36.15
N LYS A 5 48.94 -12.37 35.41
CA LYS A 5 47.84 -11.35 35.36
C LYS A 5 48.23 -9.90 34.97
N SER A 6 47.52 -9.11 34.16
CA SER A 6 46.19 -9.20 33.55
C SER A 6 46.15 -8.15 32.42
N ILE A 7 45.60 -8.53 31.28
CA ILE A 7 45.36 -7.69 30.10
C ILE A 7 43.98 -7.02 30.29
N LEU A 8 43.88 -5.71 30.13
CA LEU A 8 42.59 -5.01 29.97
C LEU A 8 42.81 -3.71 29.17
N PRO A 9 42.58 -3.71 27.84
CA PRO A 9 42.27 -2.49 27.12
C PRO A 9 40.79 -2.18 27.38
N ALA A 10 40.52 -1.10 28.12
CA ALA A 10 39.17 -0.57 28.27
C ALA A 10 38.74 0.03 26.92
N LEU A 11 38.20 -0.86 26.11
CA LEU A 11 37.44 -0.62 24.89
C LEU A 11 36.32 0.36 25.24
N VAL A 12 36.50 1.63 24.88
CA VAL A 12 35.45 2.65 24.92
C VAL A 12 34.42 2.21 23.89
N MET A 13 33.48 1.41 24.38
CA MET A 13 32.35 0.87 23.66
C MET A 13 31.51 2.06 23.21
N PHE A 14 31.68 2.43 21.94
CA PHE A 14 30.77 3.30 21.21
C PHE A 14 29.42 2.57 21.16
N ALA A 15 28.61 2.73 22.21
CA ALA A 15 27.22 2.36 22.23
C ALA A 15 26.49 3.29 21.26
N VAL A 16 26.56 2.96 19.97
CA VAL A 16 25.65 3.51 18.96
C VAL A 16 24.27 3.02 19.36
N LEU A 17 23.53 3.89 20.05
CA LEU A 17 22.10 3.75 20.30
C LEU A 17 21.43 3.49 18.95
N ALA A 18 21.02 2.23 18.72
CA ALA A 18 20.09 1.89 17.66
C ALA A 18 18.74 2.55 17.99
N LEU A 19 18.62 3.83 17.66
CA LEU A 19 17.33 4.50 17.63
C LEU A 19 16.48 3.74 16.61
N PRO A 20 15.27 3.27 16.97
CA PRO A 20 14.36 2.69 16.00
C PRO A 20 14.10 3.76 14.94
N THR A 21 14.55 3.52 13.70
CA THR A 21 14.20 4.38 12.58
C THR A 21 12.69 4.33 12.43
N PRO A 22 11.99 5.47 12.29
CA PRO A 22 10.56 5.44 12.03
C PRO A 22 10.33 4.66 10.73
N ALA A 23 9.51 3.61 10.81
CA ALA A 23 8.90 3.06 9.62
C ALA A 23 8.02 4.17 9.05
N PHE A 24 8.45 4.78 7.94
CA PHE A 24 7.66 5.79 7.27
C PHE A 24 6.42 5.09 6.71
N ALA A 25 5.30 5.27 7.40
CA ALA A 25 3.98 5.03 6.83
C ALA A 25 3.77 6.06 5.72
N VAL A 26 3.66 5.63 4.46
CA VAL A 26 3.53 6.56 3.35
C VAL A 26 2.14 6.46 2.76
N GLN A 27 1.35 7.49 3.07
CA GLN A 27 0.17 7.79 2.28
C GLN A 27 0.55 8.65 1.10
N GLY A 28 0.06 8.27 -0.07
CA GLY A 28 0.23 9.04 -1.29
C GLY A 28 -1.08 9.24 -2.01
N SER A 29 -1.15 10.34 -2.73
CA SER A 29 -2.33 10.74 -3.46
C SER A 29 -1.99 11.29 -4.83
N MET A 30 -2.93 11.13 -5.77
CA MET A 30 -2.86 11.80 -7.06
C MET A 30 -4.22 11.84 -7.77
N MET A 31 -4.25 12.56 -8.90
CA MET A 31 -5.31 12.43 -9.90
C MET A 31 -4.86 11.46 -11.01
N THR A 32 -5.64 10.41 -11.26
CA THR A 32 -5.36 9.40 -12.30
C THR A 32 -6.64 8.93 -12.96
N TYR A 33 -6.54 8.24 -14.09
CA TYR A 33 -7.65 7.45 -14.64
C TYR A 33 -7.70 6.06 -13.99
N VAL A 34 -8.89 5.48 -13.98
CA VAL A 34 -9.11 4.06 -13.68
C VAL A 34 -9.18 3.32 -15.00
N ASN A 35 -8.31 2.32 -15.19
CA ASN A 35 -8.19 1.54 -16.42
C ASN A 35 -8.93 0.20 -16.35
N ALA A 36 -9.17 -0.32 -15.14
CA ALA A 36 -9.97 -1.51 -14.90
C ALA A 36 -10.51 -1.51 -13.48
N VAL A 37 -11.64 -2.19 -13.25
CA VAL A 37 -12.18 -2.47 -11.92
C VAL A 37 -12.40 -3.97 -11.81
N LEU A 38 -11.91 -4.58 -10.74
CA LEU A 38 -12.06 -6.00 -10.47
C LEU A 38 -13.02 -6.22 -9.31
N LEU A 39 -14.13 -6.87 -9.61
CA LEU A 39 -15.09 -7.38 -8.63
C LEU A 39 -15.15 -8.89 -8.78
N SER A 40 -14.47 -9.58 -7.88
CA SER A 40 -14.57 -11.03 -7.76
C SER A 40 -14.86 -11.38 -6.33
N SER A 41 -15.86 -12.22 -6.09
CA SER A 41 -16.09 -12.85 -4.79
C SER A 41 -15.11 -14.01 -4.51
N THR A 42 -14.30 -14.39 -5.51
CA THR A 42 -13.36 -15.51 -5.41
C THR A 42 -11.92 -15.01 -5.54
N PRO A 43 -11.01 -15.39 -4.62
CA PRO A 43 -9.58 -15.10 -4.76
C PRO A 43 -9.01 -15.79 -6.02
N GLN A 44 -8.54 -15.02 -7.00
CA GLN A 44 -7.89 -15.50 -8.22
C GLN A 44 -6.41 -15.10 -8.24
N PRO A 45 -5.46 -16.00 -8.54
CA PRO A 45 -4.06 -15.61 -8.64
C PRO A 45 -3.84 -14.69 -9.85
N SER A 46 -3.11 -13.59 -9.70
CA SER A 46 -2.73 -12.78 -10.88
C SER A 46 -1.54 -13.38 -11.61
N PRO A 47 -1.60 -13.37 -12.95
CA PRO A 47 -0.49 -13.79 -13.78
C PRO A 47 0.73 -12.85 -13.67
N ALA A 48 0.56 -11.60 -13.18
CA ALA A 48 1.65 -10.63 -13.08
C ALA A 48 2.44 -10.71 -11.77
N THR A 49 1.79 -11.03 -10.65
CA THR A 49 2.41 -10.96 -9.31
C THR A 49 2.33 -12.26 -8.51
N GLY A 50 1.51 -13.24 -8.93
CA GLY A 50 1.30 -14.49 -8.19
C GLY A 50 0.54 -14.34 -6.85
N LEU A 51 0.21 -13.12 -6.43
CA LEU A 51 -0.65 -12.84 -5.28
C LEU A 51 -2.09 -13.26 -5.59
N MET A 52 -2.94 -13.43 -4.58
CA MET A 52 -4.38 -13.72 -4.75
C MET A 52 -5.19 -12.42 -4.85
N TRP A 53 -6.07 -12.33 -5.84
CA TRP A 53 -6.85 -11.16 -6.21
C TRP A 53 -8.30 -11.58 -6.11
N GLY A 54 -8.89 -11.27 -4.97
CA GLY A 54 -10.29 -11.52 -4.71
C GLY A 54 -10.84 -10.28 -4.02
N GLY A 55 -11.78 -9.63 -4.69
CA GLY A 55 -12.60 -8.57 -4.12
C GLY A 55 -12.09 -7.16 -4.37
N CYS A 56 -12.89 -6.38 -5.10
CA CYS A 56 -13.03 -4.94 -4.85
C CYS A 56 -11.75 -4.13 -5.02
N MET A 57 -11.25 -4.08 -6.26
CA MET A 57 -10.01 -3.40 -6.61
C MET A 57 -10.16 -2.52 -7.86
N ALA A 58 -9.27 -1.55 -8.02
CA ALA A 58 -9.14 -0.75 -9.23
C ALA A 58 -7.70 -0.72 -9.74
N TYR A 59 -7.53 -0.78 -11.06
CA TYR A 59 -6.26 -0.60 -11.76
C TYR A 59 -6.11 0.86 -12.17
N LEU A 60 -5.06 1.51 -11.68
CA LEU A 60 -4.82 2.92 -11.92
C LEU A 60 -3.91 3.12 -13.14
N ALA A 61 -4.20 4.13 -13.96
CA ALA A 61 -3.43 4.41 -15.17
C ALA A 61 -1.97 4.81 -14.87
N ASN A 62 -1.75 5.56 -13.79
CA ASN A 62 -0.43 5.99 -13.35
C ASN A 62 0.16 5.04 -12.30
N PRO A 63 1.50 4.84 -12.27
CA PRO A 63 2.13 3.99 -11.28
C PRO A 63 2.04 4.61 -9.88
N ILE A 64 1.74 3.82 -8.85
CA ILE A 64 1.53 4.33 -7.48
C ILE A 64 2.78 5.00 -6.91
N THR A 65 3.96 4.55 -7.33
CA THR A 65 5.24 5.17 -6.97
C THR A 65 5.36 6.64 -7.41
N SER A 66 4.55 7.08 -8.38
CA SER A 66 4.50 8.48 -8.84
C SER A 66 3.56 9.38 -8.05
N PHE A 67 2.89 8.85 -7.01
CA PHE A 67 1.99 9.62 -6.16
C PHE A 67 2.79 10.53 -5.24
N SER A 68 2.11 11.48 -4.59
CA SER A 68 2.73 12.25 -3.51
C SER A 68 3.34 11.31 -2.47
N ASN A 69 4.52 11.65 -1.96
CA ASN A 69 5.31 10.84 -1.01
C ASN A 69 5.79 9.46 -1.52
N SER A 70 5.47 9.07 -2.76
CA SER A 70 5.92 7.82 -3.41
C SER A 70 5.67 6.56 -2.56
N PRO A 71 4.41 6.18 -2.31
CA PRO A 71 4.06 4.96 -1.57
C PRO A 71 4.70 3.74 -2.22
N ASN A 72 5.21 2.83 -1.39
CA ASN A 72 5.86 1.61 -1.84
C ASN A 72 4.83 0.50 -2.09
N CYS A 73 4.07 0.64 -3.18
CA CYS A 73 3.07 -0.34 -3.58
C CYS A 73 3.61 -1.29 -4.64
N PRO A 74 3.37 -2.61 -4.50
CA PRO A 74 3.94 -3.61 -5.40
C PRO A 74 3.32 -3.62 -6.79
N ASP A 75 2.16 -2.99 -6.98
CA ASP A 75 1.41 -2.93 -8.25
C ASP A 75 0.61 -1.62 -8.34
N GLN A 76 0.04 -1.33 -9.51
CA GLN A 76 -0.92 -0.24 -9.76
C GLN A 76 -2.36 -0.62 -9.38
N TRP A 77 -2.57 -1.88 -8.98
CA TRP A 77 -3.83 -2.32 -8.39
C TRP A 77 -3.93 -1.88 -6.94
N VAL A 78 -5.05 -1.23 -6.61
CA VAL A 78 -5.38 -0.82 -5.25
C VAL A 78 -6.60 -1.60 -4.76
N SER A 79 -6.52 -2.15 -3.55
CA SER A 79 -7.66 -2.76 -2.87
C SER A 79 -8.50 -1.69 -2.19
N PHE A 80 -9.82 -1.83 -2.20
CA PHE A 80 -10.72 -1.01 -1.39
C PHE A 80 -11.15 -1.68 -0.09
N SER A 81 -10.63 -2.88 0.21
CA SER A 81 -10.92 -3.60 1.46
C SER A 81 -12.40 -3.89 1.69
N CYS A 82 -13.08 -4.46 0.68
CA CYS A 82 -14.49 -4.82 0.79
C CYS A 82 -14.78 -5.94 1.81
N ASP A 83 -13.76 -6.64 2.31
CA ASP A 83 -13.92 -7.63 3.37
C ASP A 83 -14.11 -7.01 4.77
N GLY A 84 -13.89 -5.70 4.90
CA GLY A 84 -14.02 -4.97 6.15
C GLY A 84 -12.71 -4.75 6.91
N THR A 85 -11.56 -5.19 6.39
CA THR A 85 -10.28 -5.19 7.14
C THR A 85 -9.76 -3.79 7.41
N TYR A 86 -9.78 -2.92 6.39
CA TYR A 86 -9.19 -1.57 6.43
C TYR A 86 -10.18 -0.44 6.09
N ALA A 87 -11.37 -0.79 5.61
CA ALA A 87 -12.50 0.11 5.40
C ALA A 87 -13.78 -0.59 5.84
N THR A 88 -14.82 0.15 6.25
CA THR A 88 -16.13 -0.49 6.45
C THR A 88 -16.68 -0.97 5.12
N GLN A 89 -17.41 -2.08 5.10
CA GLN A 89 -17.97 -2.63 3.86
C GLN A 89 -18.79 -1.59 3.07
N SER A 90 -19.53 -0.72 3.76
CA SER A 90 -20.27 0.39 3.14
C SER A 90 -19.35 1.42 2.47
N ILE A 91 -18.24 1.80 3.09
CA ILE A 91 -17.28 2.75 2.53
C ILE A 91 -16.55 2.11 1.35
N ALA A 92 -16.09 0.87 1.50
CA ALA A 92 -15.44 0.11 0.43
C ALA A 92 -16.33 0.00 -0.81
N GLN A 93 -17.63 -0.26 -0.62
CA GLN A 93 -18.57 -0.32 -1.73
C GLN A 93 -18.76 1.05 -2.40
N MET A 94 -18.87 2.14 -1.64
CA MET A 94 -18.93 3.48 -2.23
C MET A 94 -17.67 3.79 -3.06
N MET A 95 -16.49 3.37 -2.59
CA MET A 95 -15.23 3.55 -3.32
C MET A 95 -15.22 2.77 -4.64
N VAL A 96 -15.72 1.53 -4.64
CA VAL A 96 -15.93 0.75 -5.87
C VAL A 96 -16.86 1.46 -6.83
N ASP A 97 -18.01 1.94 -6.34
CA ASP A 97 -19.01 2.58 -7.18
C ASP A 97 -18.43 3.85 -7.84
N GLN A 98 -17.61 4.63 -7.12
CA GLN A 98 -16.87 5.76 -7.68
C GLN A 98 -15.84 5.32 -8.73
N ALA A 99 -15.11 4.24 -8.48
CA ALA A 99 -14.13 3.70 -9.44
C ALA A 99 -14.81 3.22 -10.75
N GLN A 100 -15.95 2.54 -10.62
CA GLN A 100 -16.75 2.08 -11.75
C GLN A 100 -17.33 3.25 -12.54
N LEU A 101 -17.85 4.26 -11.83
CA LEU A 101 -18.36 5.47 -12.45
C LEU A 101 -17.25 6.14 -13.26
N ALA A 102 -16.07 6.37 -12.67
CA ALA A 102 -14.93 6.97 -13.35
C ALA A 102 -14.47 6.17 -14.59
N PHE A 103 -14.42 4.85 -14.47
CA PHE A 103 -14.07 3.96 -15.57
C PHE A 103 -15.08 4.07 -16.72
N ALA A 104 -16.38 4.07 -16.42
CA ALA A 104 -17.44 4.16 -17.40
C ALA A 104 -17.54 5.55 -18.06
N THR A 105 -17.28 6.62 -17.30
CA THR A 105 -17.35 8.01 -17.78
C THR A 105 -16.02 8.55 -18.32
N GLN A 106 -14.94 7.76 -18.24
CA GLN A 106 -13.58 8.17 -18.57
C GLN A 106 -13.16 9.45 -17.84
N GLN A 107 -13.62 9.63 -16.61
CA GLN A 107 -13.23 10.74 -15.74
C GLN A 107 -11.99 10.40 -14.93
N LYS A 108 -11.25 11.43 -14.51
CA LYS A 108 -10.16 11.25 -13.55
C LYS A 108 -10.75 11.03 -12.15
N VAL A 109 -10.02 10.31 -11.32
CA VAL A 109 -10.28 10.18 -9.89
C VAL A 109 -9.17 10.83 -9.10
N PHE A 110 -9.53 11.46 -7.98
CA PHE A 110 -8.59 11.70 -6.90
C PHE A 110 -8.53 10.44 -6.03
N VAL A 111 -7.35 9.87 -5.87
CA VAL A 111 -7.13 8.63 -5.12
C VAL A 111 -6.09 8.85 -4.03
N VAL A 112 -6.32 8.25 -2.86
CA VAL A 112 -5.37 8.18 -1.75
C VAL A 112 -5.09 6.73 -1.44
N VAL A 113 -3.81 6.36 -1.41
CA VAL A 113 -3.30 5.01 -1.18
C VAL A 113 -2.44 5.03 0.08
N ASP A 114 -2.54 3.97 0.86
CA ASP A 114 -1.78 3.76 2.09
C ASP A 114 -0.95 2.48 1.97
N ASP A 115 0.38 2.62 1.94
CA ASP A 115 1.29 1.48 1.79
C ASP A 115 1.52 0.69 3.08
N THR A 116 0.99 1.15 4.21
CA THR A 116 1.00 0.39 5.48
C THR A 116 -0.14 -0.61 5.58
N LYS A 117 -1.14 -0.47 4.71
CA LYS A 117 -2.32 -1.31 4.67
C LYS A 117 -2.22 -2.20 3.45
N LEU A 118 -1.82 -3.44 3.68
CA LEU A 118 -1.68 -4.43 2.63
C LEU A 118 -2.77 -5.47 2.76
N GLU A 119 -3.59 -5.60 1.73
CA GLU A 119 -4.61 -6.63 1.63
C GLU A 119 -4.29 -7.55 0.46
N ASN A 120 -4.07 -8.82 0.76
CA ASN A 120 -3.64 -9.82 -0.23
C ASN A 120 -2.39 -9.41 -1.01
N GLY A 121 -1.51 -8.61 -0.40
CA GLY A 121 -0.29 -8.09 -1.01
C GLY A 121 -0.49 -6.84 -1.87
N TYR A 122 -1.66 -6.20 -1.85
CA TYR A 122 -1.92 -4.91 -2.51
C TYR A 122 -2.07 -3.80 -1.50
N CYS A 123 -1.62 -2.59 -1.87
CA CYS A 123 -1.94 -1.42 -1.09
C CYS A 123 -3.44 -1.14 -1.07
N THR A 124 -3.93 -0.68 0.07
CA THR A 124 -5.31 -0.28 0.22
C THR A 124 -5.47 1.20 -0.12
N ALA A 125 -6.45 1.52 -0.94
CA ALA A 125 -6.93 2.88 -1.10
C ALA A 125 -7.79 3.26 0.11
N THR A 126 -7.53 4.42 0.70
CA THR A 126 -8.32 4.97 1.81
C THR A 126 -9.38 5.96 1.32
N ARG A 127 -9.25 6.44 0.07
CA ARG A 127 -10.19 7.37 -0.55
C ARG A 127 -10.09 7.30 -2.08
N ILE A 128 -11.24 7.37 -2.75
CA ILE A 128 -11.34 7.55 -4.20
C ILE A 128 -12.61 8.36 -4.50
N ASP A 129 -12.46 9.46 -5.23
CA ASP A 129 -13.56 10.32 -5.65
C ASP A 129 -13.41 10.67 -7.12
N VAL A 130 -14.51 10.72 -7.87
CA VAL A 130 -14.50 11.25 -9.23
C VAL A 130 -14.16 12.75 -9.19
N TRP A 131 -13.18 13.16 -9.98
CA TRP A 131 -12.78 14.55 -10.14
C TRP A 131 -13.65 15.23 -11.20
N HIS A 132 -14.41 16.26 -10.80
CA HIS A 132 -15.26 17.07 -11.68
C HIS A 132 -14.51 18.25 -12.27
#